data_AF-F2NCW9-F1
#
_entry.id   AF-F2NCW9-F1
#
_cell.length_a   1.000
_cell.length_b   1.000
_cell.length_c   1.000
_cell.angle_alpha   90.00
_cell.angle_beta   90.00
_cell.angle_gamma   90.00
#
_symmetry.space_group_name_H-M   'P 1'
#
loop_
_entity.id
_entity.type
_entity.pdbx_description
1 polymer ?
#
loop_
_entity_poly.entity_id
_entity_poly.type
_entity_poly.pdbx_seq_one_letter_code
_entity_poly.pdbx_strand_id
1 'polypeptide(L)' 'MAPGSREVLIGKFEAVLRGPDGELLADILDRFFVRLPEQMDTEPLSAKEAEALESGRRALATGDSSYFTPWEEVKKELGL' A
#
# COMPACT_ATOMS: atom_id res chain seq x y z
N MET A 1 -6.65 4.07 -20.83
CA MET A 1 -6.74 3.65 -19.41
C MET A 1 -5.58 4.28 -18.66
N ALA A 2 -5.79 4.80 -17.45
CA ALA A 2 -4.72 5.38 -16.64
C ALA A 2 -3.79 4.26 -16.11
N PRO A 3 -2.46 4.45 -16.04
CA PRO A 3 -1.49 3.42 -15.63
C PRO A 3 -1.69 2.81 -14.23
N GLY A 4 -2.48 3.47 -13.37
CA GLY A 4 -2.83 3.03 -12.02
C GLY A 4 -4.31 2.69 -11.84
N SER A 5 -5.09 2.54 -12.92
CA SER A 5 -6.50 2.14 -12.77
C SER A 5 -6.60 0.73 -12.22
N ARG A 6 -7.70 0.45 -11.50
CA ARG A 6 -7.96 -0.86 -10.90
C ARG A 6 -7.91 -1.98 -11.95
N GLU A 7 -8.44 -1.73 -13.13
CA GLU A 7 -8.45 -2.68 -14.25
C GLU A 7 -7.03 -3.00 -14.74
N VAL A 8 -6.15 -1.99 -14.81
CA VAL A 8 -4.74 -2.19 -15.17
C VAL A 8 -4.01 -3.00 -14.10
N LEU A 9 -4.30 -2.76 -12.83
CA LEU A 9 -3.70 -3.51 -11.73
C LEU A 9 -4.13 -4.99 -11.76
N ILE A 10 -5.42 -5.26 -11.96
CA ILE A 10 -5.96 -6.61 -12.11
C ILE A 10 -5.28 -7.34 -13.28
N GLY A 11 -5.17 -6.69 -14.44
CA GLY A 11 -4.53 -7.28 -15.61
C GLY A 11 -3.06 -7.65 -15.37
N LYS A 12 -2.31 -6.85 -14.59
CA LYS A 12 -0.93 -7.18 -14.21
C LYS A 12 -0.87 -8.40 -13.28
N PHE A 13 -1.78 -8.49 -12.32
CA PHE A 13 -1.88 -9.65 -11.42
C PHE A 13 -2.18 -10.93 -12.20
N GLU A 14 -3.14 -10.89 -13.12
CA GLU A 14 -3.47 -12.05 -13.96
C GLU A 14 -2.29 -12.49 -14.83
N ALA A 15 -1.50 -11.54 -15.35
CA ALA A 15 -0.31 -11.85 -16.15
C ALA A 15 0.76 -12.56 -15.32
N VAL A 16 1.00 -12.14 -14.08
CA VAL A 16 1.95 -12.80 -13.16
C VAL A 16 1.44 -14.18 -12.77
N LEU A 17 0.14 -14.32 -12.47
CA LEU A 17 -0.46 -15.59 -12.07
C LEU A 17 -0.35 -16.68 -13.15
N ARG A 18 -0.36 -16.30 -14.42
CA ARG A 18 -0.19 -17.22 -15.57
C ARG A 18 1.28 -17.46 -15.94
N GLY A 19 2.20 -16.73 -15.32
CA GLY A 19 3.63 -16.82 -15.55
C GLY A 19 4.31 -17.86 -14.67
N PRO A 20 5.65 -18.02 -14.80
CA PRO A 20 6.42 -18.95 -13.99
C PRO A 20 6.38 -18.62 -12.49
N ASP A 21 6.09 -17.36 -12.13
CA ASP A 21 6.00 -16.89 -10.75
C ASP A 21 4.58 -17.03 -10.16
N GLY A 22 3.64 -17.65 -10.89
CA GLY A 22 2.24 -17.75 -10.47
C GLY A 22 2.06 -18.52 -9.17
N GLU A 23 2.81 -19.61 -8.97
CA GLU A 23 2.80 -20.38 -7.71
C GLU A 23 3.36 -19.55 -6.54
N LEU A 24 4.43 -18.78 -6.76
CA LEU A 24 4.98 -17.89 -5.73
C LEU A 24 3.98 -16.81 -5.34
N LEU A 25 3.28 -16.22 -6.32
CA LEU A 25 2.22 -15.25 -6.07
C LEU A 25 1.08 -15.87 -5.26
N ALA A 26 0.64 -17.09 -5.61
CA ALA A 26 -0.40 -17.81 -4.86
C ALA A 26 0.04 -18.08 -3.41
N ASP A 27 1.27 -18.57 -3.20
CA ASP A 27 1.84 -18.82 -1.87
C ASP A 27 1.92 -17.55 -1.01
N ILE A 28 2.29 -16.43 -1.62
CA ILE A 28 2.31 -15.13 -0.95
C ILE A 28 0.88 -14.75 -0.58
N LEU A 29 -0.06 -14.79 -1.52
CA LEU A 29 -1.46 -14.44 -1.26
C LEU A 29 -2.07 -15.34 -0.17
N ASP A 30 -1.81 -16.64 -0.17
CA ASP A 30 -2.28 -17.55 0.88
C ASP A 30 -1.70 -17.17 2.24
N ARG A 31 -0.40 -16.86 2.33
CA ARG A 31 0.20 -16.38 3.59
C ARG A 31 -0.40 -15.06 4.05
N PHE A 32 -0.71 -14.16 3.13
CA PHE A 32 -1.36 -12.91 3.47
C PHE A 32 -2.83 -13.14 3.88
N PHE A 33 -3.66 -13.72 3.03
CA PHE A 33 -5.10 -13.81 3.25
C PHE A 33 -5.54 -14.91 4.23
N VAL A 34 -4.79 -16.01 4.37
CA VAL A 34 -5.12 -17.11 5.31
C VAL A 34 -4.55 -16.85 6.70
N ARG A 35 -3.40 -16.16 6.83
CA ARG A 35 -2.78 -15.91 8.15
C ARG A 35 -3.00 -14.51 8.72
N LEU A 36 -3.40 -13.50 7.93
CA LEU A 36 -3.72 -12.18 8.48
C LEU A 36 -5.05 -12.05 9.24
N PRO A 37 -6.11 -12.87 9.09
CA PRO A 37 -7.37 -12.60 9.79
C PRO A 37 -7.22 -12.49 11.32
N GLU A 38 -6.26 -13.22 11.90
CA GLU A 38 -5.96 -13.16 13.34
C GLU A 38 -4.98 -12.02 13.73
N GLN A 39 -4.35 -11.37 12.76
CA GLN A 39 -3.34 -10.32 12.95
C GLN A 39 -3.73 -8.97 12.34
N MET A 40 -4.90 -8.87 11.71
CA MET A 40 -5.41 -7.59 11.24
C MET A 40 -5.81 -6.77 12.45
N ASP A 41 -5.21 -5.58 12.55
CA ASP A 41 -5.74 -4.55 13.42
C ASP A 41 -7.14 -4.18 12.94
N THR A 42 -8.15 -4.67 13.65
CA THR A 42 -9.56 -4.35 13.39
C THR A 42 -10.00 -3.10 14.13
N GLU A 43 -9.11 -2.46 14.89
CA GLU A 43 -9.46 -1.22 15.56
C GLU A 43 -9.78 -0.15 14.51
N PRO A 44 -10.86 0.62 14.71
CA PRO A 44 -11.12 1.77 13.86
C PRO A 44 -9.94 2.73 13.98
N LEU A 45 -9.56 3.35 12.87
CA LEU A 45 -8.55 4.41 12.86
C LEU A 45 -8.87 5.43 13.96
N SER A 46 -7.85 5.79 14.73
CA SER A 46 -7.95 6.91 15.65
C SER A 46 -8.27 8.19 14.89
N ALA A 47 -8.82 9.19 15.58
CA ALA A 47 -9.12 10.49 14.99
C ALA A 47 -7.88 11.12 14.32
N LYS A 48 -6.69 10.94 14.92
CA LYS A 48 -5.43 11.43 14.40
C LYS A 48 -5.03 10.74 13.10
N GLU A 49 -5.19 9.43 13.00
CA GLU A 49 -4.86 8.67 11.79
C GLU A 49 -5.83 8.98 10.65
N ALA A 50 -7.12 9.10 10.96
CA ALA A 50 -8.13 9.53 9.98
C ALA A 50 -7.83 10.93 9.44
N GLU A 51 -7.45 11.87 10.30
CA GLU A 51 -7.06 13.23 9.90
C GLU A 51 -5.79 13.23 9.02
N ALA A 52 -4.78 12.45 9.38
CA ALA A 52 -3.55 12.32 8.59
C ALA A 52 -3.81 11.73 7.18
N LEU A 53 -4.72 10.77 7.07
CA LEU A 53 -5.12 10.20 5.78
C LEU A 53 -5.84 11.23 4.91
N GLU A 54 -6.77 11.99 5.49
CA GLU A 54 -7.50 13.03 4.75
C GLU A 54 -6.59 14.19 4.32
N SER A 55 -5.64 14.60 5.16
CA SER A 55 -4.66 15.63 4.80
C SER A 55 -3.73 15.17 3.66
N GLY A 56 -3.23 13.93 3.74
CA GLY A 56 -2.42 13.33 2.68
C GLY A 56 -3.18 13.21 1.36
N ARG A 57 -4.46 12.83 1.39
CA ARG A 57 -5.32 12.78 0.19
C ARG A 57 -5.48 14.15 -0.46
N ARG A 58 -5.71 15.20 0.34
CA ARG A 58 -5.83 16.57 -0.18
C ARG A 58 -4.54 17.06 -0.80
N ALA A 59 -3.40 16.82 -0.14
CA ALA A 59 -2.11 17.26 -0.64
C ALA A 59 -1.73 16.56 -1.96
N LEU A 60 -2.04 15.26 -2.10
CA LEU A 60 -1.93 14.53 -3.37
C LEU A 60 -2.81 15.14 -4.47
N ALA A 61 -4.05 15.51 -4.14
CA ALA A 61 -4.99 16.10 -5.10
C ALA A 61 -4.53 17.48 -5.58
N THR A 62 -3.81 18.24 -4.75
CA THR A 62 -3.28 19.57 -5.09
C THR A 62 -1.85 19.54 -5.65
N GLY A 63 -1.20 18.36 -5.69
CA GLY A 63 0.19 18.21 -6.11
C GLY A 63 1.20 18.83 -5.13
N ASP A 64 0.80 19.04 -3.88
CA ASP A 64 1.63 19.63 -2.84
C ASP A 64 2.53 18.54 -2.24
N SER A 65 3.83 18.58 -2.48
CA SER A 65 4.78 17.58 -1.97
C SER A 65 5.39 17.94 -0.61
N SER A 66 4.91 18.98 0.07
CA SER A 66 5.48 19.48 1.34
C SER A 66 5.37 18.50 2.51
N TYR A 67 4.49 17.50 2.42
CA TYR A 67 4.35 16.43 3.42
C TYR A 67 5.33 15.26 3.21
N PHE A 68 6.09 15.26 2.12
CA PHE A 68 7.01 14.18 1.80
C PHE A 68 8.33 14.36 2.55
N THR A 69 8.51 13.64 3.65
CA THR A 69 9.81 13.53 4.31
C THR A 69 10.73 12.68 3.42
N PRO A 70 11.87 13.21 2.94
CA PRO A 70 12.83 12.43 2.19
C PRO A 70 13.28 11.20 2.97
N TRP A 71 13.49 10.08 2.29
CA TRP A 71 13.87 8.81 2.92
C TRP A 71 15.14 8.92 3.79
N GLU A 72 16.09 9.79 3.40
CA GLU A 72 17.29 10.05 4.19
C GLU A 72 17.02 10.77 5.52
N GLU A 73 16.02 11.65 5.59
CA GLU A 73 15.60 12.27 6.85
C GLU A 73 14.88 11.25 7.75
N VAL A 74 14.05 10.38 7.17
CA VAL A 74 13.39 9.30 7.91
C VAL A 74 14.41 8.35 8.55
N LYS A 75 15.46 7.95 7.83
CA LYS A 75 16.53 7.09 8.39
C LYS A 75 17.19 7.73 9.61
N LYS A 76 17.49 9.02 9.52
CA LYS A 76 18.13 9.77 10.60
C LYS A 76 17.27 9.79 11.87
N GLU A 77 15.96 9.97 11.73
CA GLU A 77 15.03 9.94 12.88
C GLU A 77 14.88 8.54 13.48
N LEU A 78 14.95 7.49 12.65
CA LEU A 78 14.81 6.10 13.08
C LEU A 78 16.12 5.46 13.55
N GLY A 79 17.26 6.15 13.42
CA GLY A 79 18.58 5.62 13.77
C GLY A 79 19.04 4.46 12.88
N LEU A 80 18.59 4.45 11.62
CA LEU A 80 18.89 3.44 10.59
C LEU A 80 20.04 3.87 9.67
#